data_AF-A0A955GRP6-F1
#
_entry.id   AF-A0A955GRP6-F1
#
_cell.length_a   1.000
_cell.length_b   1.000
_cell.length_c   1.000
_cell.angle_alpha   90.00
_cell.angle_beta   90.00
_cell.angle_gamma   90.00
#
_symmetry.space_group_name_H-M   'P 1'
#
loop_
_entity.id
_entity.type
_entity.pdbx_description
1 polymer ?
#
loop_
_entity_poly.entity_id
_entity_poly.type
_entity_poly.pdbx_seq_one_letter_code
_entity_poly.pdbx_strand_id
1 'polypeptide(L)'
;MEQTNKYQPVVTANISDLMVRLGLDNLDDQKQQELILGFAEVIQTRVTDMVIDRLSDQQLNELDLYVDSDDIEGAQAYIEANIPDYQQFVLTVVAEIEERVNAKRVEFFSAVEQTKRANNVFSKIHKGLQE
;
A
#
# COMPACT_ATOMS: atom_id res chain seq x y z
N MET A 1 -13.98 14.07 -18.77
CA MET A 1 -13.01 13.15 -19.38
C MET A 1 -12.22 12.60 -18.22
N GLU A 2 -12.57 11.41 -17.74
CA GLU A 2 -11.79 10.74 -16.69
C GLU A 2 -10.45 10.36 -17.30
N GLN A 3 -9.39 11.02 -16.85
CA GLN A 3 -8.03 10.60 -17.14
C GLN A 3 -7.80 9.31 -16.34
N THR A 4 -8.18 8.17 -16.92
CA THR A 4 -7.74 6.87 -16.41
C THR A 4 -6.25 6.81 -16.65
N ASN A 5 -5.49 7.14 -15.60
CA ASN A 5 -4.04 7.11 -15.60
C ASN A 5 -3.61 5.69 -15.94
N LYS A 6 -2.98 5.45 -17.10
CA LYS A 6 -2.64 4.11 -17.62
C LYS A 6 -1.59 3.34 -16.80
N TYR A 7 -1.10 3.91 -15.70
CA TYR A 7 -0.40 3.18 -14.64
C TYR A 7 -1.35 2.47 -13.66
N GLN A 8 -2.62 2.88 -13.59
CA GLN A 8 -3.65 2.19 -12.83
C GLN A 8 -3.82 0.72 -13.21
N PRO A 9 -3.83 0.24 -14.47
CA PRO A 9 -4.17 -1.16 -14.75
C PRO A 9 -3.27 -2.17 -14.03
N VAL A 10 -1.95 -1.97 -14.02
CA VAL A 10 -1.00 -2.92 -13.38
C VAL A 10 -0.94 -2.72 -11.87
N VAL A 11 -0.85 -1.47 -11.41
CA VAL A 11 -0.81 -1.16 -9.97
C VAL A 11 -2.14 -1.48 -9.31
N THR A 12 -3.27 -1.14 -9.94
CA THR A 12 -4.64 -1.48 -9.49
C THR A 12 -4.91 -2.97 -9.55
N ALA A 13 -4.38 -3.73 -10.51
CA ALA A 13 -4.46 -5.20 -10.48
C ALA A 13 -3.75 -5.77 -9.23
N ASN A 14 -2.52 -5.30 -8.95
CA ASN A 14 -1.80 -5.70 -7.74
C ASN A 14 -2.50 -5.27 -6.45
N ILE A 15 -3.15 -4.10 -6.42
CA ILE A 15 -3.91 -3.61 -5.26
C ILE A 15 -5.19 -4.42 -5.06
N SER A 16 -5.89 -4.79 -6.13
CA SER A 16 -7.11 -5.60 -6.03
C SER A 16 -6.78 -6.99 -5.47
N ASP A 17 -5.70 -7.60 -5.95
CA ASP A 17 -5.22 -8.87 -5.39
C ASP A 17 -4.73 -8.72 -3.93
N LEU A 18 -4.07 -7.60 -3.60
CA LEU A 18 -3.69 -7.27 -2.23
C LEU A 18 -4.91 -7.15 -1.30
N MET A 19 -5.97 -6.50 -1.75
CA MET A 19 -7.23 -6.39 -1.01
C MET A 19 -7.81 -7.76 -0.69
N VAL A 20 -7.83 -8.68 -1.66
CA VAL A 20 -8.28 -10.07 -1.46
C VAL A 20 -7.38 -10.80 -0.46
N ARG A 21 -6.05 -10.73 -0.60
CA ARG A 21 -5.12 -11.38 0.33
C ARG A 21 -5.22 -10.85 1.76
N LEU A 22 -5.51 -9.55 1.92
CA LEU A 22 -5.77 -8.93 3.21
C LEU A 22 -7.19 -9.22 3.74
N GLY A 23 -8.09 -9.80 2.94
CA GLY A 23 -9.49 -10.04 3.31
C GLY A 23 -10.31 -8.75 3.43
N LEU A 24 -9.99 -7.75 2.62
CA LEU A 24 -10.65 -6.44 2.56
C LEU A 24 -11.62 -6.31 1.36
N ASP A 25 -11.74 -7.37 0.56
CA ASP A 25 -12.58 -7.50 -0.66
C ASP A 25 -14.09 -7.62 -0.39
N ASN A 26 -14.49 -7.72 0.88
CA ASN A 26 -15.89 -7.82 1.31
C ASN A 26 -16.42 -6.54 1.95
N LEU A 27 -15.65 -5.44 1.89
CA LEU A 27 -16.11 -4.12 2.35
C LEU A 27 -17.14 -3.56 1.37
N ASP A 28 -17.93 -2.56 1.80
CA ASP A 28 -18.78 -1.83 0.87
C ASP A 28 -17.96 -1.09 -0.18
N ASP A 29 -18.54 -0.90 -1.37
CA ASP A 29 -17.84 -0.35 -2.55
C ASP A 29 -17.13 0.97 -2.26
N GLN A 30 -17.74 1.84 -1.46
CA GLN A 30 -17.14 3.12 -1.09
C GLN A 30 -15.85 2.91 -0.29
N LYS A 31 -15.89 2.09 0.78
CA LYS A 31 -14.69 1.81 1.58
C LYS A 31 -13.62 1.05 0.78
N GLN A 32 -14.02 0.17 -0.13
CA GLN A 32 -13.07 -0.48 -1.02
C GLN A 32 -12.34 0.52 -1.90
N GLN A 33 -13.08 1.46 -2.50
CA GLN A 33 -12.48 2.51 -3.32
C GLN A 33 -11.55 3.42 -2.52
N GLU A 34 -11.95 3.83 -1.32
CA GLU A 34 -11.09 4.63 -0.42
C GLU A 34 -9.79 3.89 -0.09
N LEU A 35 -9.85 2.59 0.18
CA LEU A 35 -8.66 1.78 0.43
C LEU A 35 -7.80 1.56 -0.81
N ILE A 36 -8.41 1.32 -1.96
CA ILE A 36 -7.68 1.18 -3.24
C ILE A 36 -6.89 2.46 -3.53
N LEU A 37 -7.52 3.63 -3.36
CA LEU A 37 -6.86 4.92 -3.53
C LEU A 37 -5.72 5.11 -2.53
N GLY A 38 -5.95 4.80 -1.25
CA GLY A 38 -4.92 4.88 -0.22
C GLY A 38 -3.72 3.95 -0.49
N PHE A 39 -3.96 2.71 -0.94
CA PHE A 39 -2.89 1.81 -1.34
C PHE A 39 -2.14 2.32 -2.57
N ALA A 40 -2.86 2.85 -3.57
CA ALA A 40 -2.25 3.42 -4.76
C ALA A 40 -1.32 4.59 -4.42
N GLU A 41 -1.74 5.50 -3.55
CA GLU A 41 -0.93 6.64 -3.10
C GLU A 41 0.35 6.19 -2.38
N VAL A 42 0.24 5.22 -1.46
CA VAL A 42 1.40 4.70 -0.72
C VAL A 42 2.37 3.96 -1.64
N ILE A 43 1.87 3.15 -2.56
CA ILE A 43 2.70 2.45 -3.55
C ILE A 43 3.39 3.47 -4.46
N GLN A 44 2.62 4.43 -5.00
CA GLN A 44 3.14 5.45 -5.91
C GLN A 44 4.27 6.24 -5.24
N THR A 45 4.07 6.72 -4.01
CA THR A 45 5.10 7.46 -3.27
C THR A 45 6.41 6.67 -3.18
N ARG A 46 6.32 5.40 -2.77
CA ARG A 46 7.50 4.54 -2.63
C ARG A 46 8.18 4.20 -3.96
N VAL A 47 7.39 4.01 -5.01
CA VAL A 47 7.92 3.76 -6.36
C VAL A 47 8.60 5.01 -6.89
N THR A 48 8.03 6.20 -6.68
CA THR A 48 8.64 7.49 -7.04
C THR A 48 9.97 7.69 -6.34
N ASP A 49 10.04 7.48 -5.02
CA ASP A 49 11.29 7.59 -4.25
C ASP A 49 12.38 6.68 -4.83
N MET A 50 12.02 5.43 -5.17
CA MET A 50 12.96 4.49 -5.78
C MET A 50 13.41 4.90 -7.19
N VAL A 51 12.51 5.47 -8.00
CA VAL A 51 12.88 6.01 -9.32
C VAL A 51 13.89 7.14 -9.15
N ILE A 52 13.63 8.07 -8.23
CA ILE A 52 14.54 9.19 -7.91
C ILE A 52 15.89 8.68 -7.44
N ASP A 53 15.93 7.69 -6.55
CA ASP A 53 17.17 7.15 -5.99
C ASP A 53 18.05 6.39 -7.00
N ARG A 54 17.45 5.91 -8.10
CA ARG A 54 18.13 5.02 -9.06
C ARG A 54 18.47 5.68 -10.39
N LEU A 55 17.80 6.77 -10.74
CA LEU A 55 18.12 7.56 -11.91
C LEU A 55 19.15 8.63 -11.53
N SER A 56 20.08 8.90 -12.45
CA SER A 56 20.94 10.08 -12.34
C SER A 56 20.15 11.37 -12.57
N ASP A 57 20.68 12.51 -12.14
CA ASP A 57 20.07 13.83 -12.40
C ASP A 57 19.76 14.06 -13.88
N GLN A 58 20.65 13.63 -14.78
CA GLN A 58 20.39 13.74 -16.22
C GLN A 58 19.19 12.88 -16.63
N GLN A 59 19.12 11.64 -16.15
CA GLN A 59 18.03 10.73 -16.48
C GLN A 59 16.70 11.18 -15.87
N LEU A 60 16.72 11.85 -14.72
CA LEU A 60 15.54 12.48 -14.11
C LEU A 60 15.04 13.64 -14.96
N ASN A 61 15.93 14.53 -15.42
CA ASN A 61 15.55 15.60 -16.33
C ASN A 61 14.95 15.07 -17.65
N GLU A 62 15.47 13.96 -18.17
CA GLU A 62 14.92 13.30 -19.36
C GLU A 62 13.55 12.66 -19.07
N LEU A 63 13.37 12.08 -17.87
CA LEU A 63 12.08 11.56 -17.41
C LEU A 63 11.03 12.67 -17.29
N ASP A 64 11.40 13.83 -16.78
CA ASP A 64 10.52 14.99 -16.59
C ASP A 64 9.91 15.47 -17.92
N LEU A 65 10.63 15.35 -19.05
CA LEU A 65 10.09 15.69 -20.37
C LEU A 65 8.87 14.84 -20.76
N TYR A 66 8.85 13.56 -20.37
CA TYR A 66 7.71 12.69 -20.59
C TYR A 66 6.54 13.06 -19.67
N VAL A 67 6.83 13.43 -18.42
CA VAL A 67 5.82 13.87 -17.44
C VAL A 67 5.17 15.19 -17.88
N ASP A 68 5.97 16.18 -18.28
CA ASP A 68 5.50 17.50 -18.72
C ASP A 68 4.67 17.44 -20.01
N SER A 69 4.85 16.41 -20.82
CA SER A 69 4.10 16.18 -22.06
C SER A 69 2.90 15.25 -21.89
N ASP A 70 2.58 14.84 -20.66
CA ASP A 70 1.58 13.81 -20.35
C ASP A 70 1.84 12.47 -21.11
N ASP A 71 3.08 12.21 -21.53
CA ASP A 71 3.50 10.98 -22.21
C ASP A 71 3.82 9.88 -21.18
N ILE A 72 2.75 9.38 -20.59
CA ILE A 72 2.77 8.31 -19.59
C ILE A 72 3.43 7.04 -20.13
N GLU A 73 3.15 6.64 -21.37
CA GLU A 73 3.71 5.41 -21.95
C GLU A 73 5.23 5.57 -22.20
N GLY A 74 5.66 6.74 -22.67
CA GLY A 74 7.06 7.08 -22.83
C GLY A 74 7.81 7.09 -21.49
N ALA A 75 7.24 7.71 -20.46
CA ALA A 75 7.81 7.70 -19.10
C ALA A 75 7.99 6.26 -18.58
N GLN A 76 7.03 5.38 -18.82
CA GLN A 76 7.09 3.98 -18.35
C GLN A 76 8.21 3.24 -19.07
N ALA A 77 8.23 3.31 -20.41
CA ALA A 77 9.25 2.64 -21.20
C ALA A 77 10.66 3.14 -20.84
N TYR A 78 10.78 4.43 -20.56
CA TYR A 78 12.04 5.03 -20.11
C TYR A 78 12.47 4.50 -18.73
N ILE A 79 11.55 4.40 -17.77
CA ILE A 79 11.82 3.81 -16.46
C ILE A 79 12.24 2.35 -16.60
N GLU A 80 11.51 1.53 -17.35
CA GLU A 80 11.81 0.10 -17.53
C GLU A 80 13.15 -0.13 -18.27
N ALA A 81 13.52 0.77 -19.19
CA ALA A 81 14.80 0.70 -19.89
C ALA A 81 15.99 1.06 -18.98
N ASN A 82 15.81 1.96 -18.02
CA ASN A 82 16.87 2.46 -17.14
C ASN A 82 16.90 1.74 -15.77
N ILE A 83 15.80 1.11 -15.36
CA ILE A 83 15.66 0.37 -14.10
C ILE A 83 15.18 -1.06 -14.45
N PRO A 84 16.12 -1.99 -14.75
CA PRO A 84 15.79 -3.34 -15.25
C PRO A 84 14.92 -4.19 -14.31
N ASP A 85 14.95 -3.92 -13.01
CA ASP A 85 14.20 -4.61 -11.97
C ASP A 85 12.97 -3.83 -11.48
N TYR A 86 12.52 -2.80 -12.23
CA TYR A 86 11.39 -1.94 -11.87
C TYR A 86 10.14 -2.73 -11.44
N GLN A 87 9.71 -3.69 -12.26
CA GLN A 87 8.52 -4.51 -11.97
C GLN A 87 8.69 -5.35 -10.70
N GLN A 88 9.89 -5.92 -10.50
CA GLN A 88 10.19 -6.71 -9.30
C GLN A 88 10.16 -5.82 -8.05
N PHE A 89 10.64 -4.58 -8.15
CA PHE A 89 10.57 -3.64 -7.05
C PHE A 89 9.13 -3.26 -6.70
N VAL A 90 8.27 -2.98 -7.69
CA VAL A 90 6.85 -2.70 -7.44
C VAL A 90 6.18 -3.85 -6.69
N LEU A 91 6.47 -5.09 -7.07
CA LEU A 91 5.99 -6.29 -6.35
C LEU A 91 6.51 -6.35 -4.91
N THR A 92 7.79 -6.03 -4.70
CA THR A 92 8.39 -5.96 -3.36
C THR A 92 7.69 -4.89 -2.50
N VAL A 93 7.41 -3.71 -3.05
CA VAL A 93 6.68 -2.65 -2.32
C VAL A 93 5.29 -3.12 -1.91
N VAL A 94 4.56 -3.81 -2.79
CA VAL A 94 3.25 -4.38 -2.48
C VAL A 94 3.36 -5.42 -1.36
N ALA A 95 4.34 -6.32 -1.42
CA ALA A 95 4.57 -7.33 -0.40
C ALA A 95 4.93 -6.72 0.97
N GLU A 96 5.77 -5.67 1.00
CA GLU A 96 6.10 -4.95 2.22
C GLU A 96 4.87 -4.25 2.83
N ILE A 97 4.01 -3.68 2.00
CA ILE A 97 2.75 -3.08 2.47
C ILE A 97 1.86 -4.16 3.09
N GLU A 98 1.72 -5.31 2.43
CA GLU A 98 0.98 -6.45 2.95
C GLU A 98 1.49 -6.91 4.32
N GLU A 99 2.82 -7.07 4.46
CA GLU A 99 3.46 -7.43 5.72
C GLU A 99 3.19 -6.39 6.80
N ARG A 100 3.33 -5.10 6.49
CA ARG A 100 3.07 -4.00 7.44
C ARG A 100 1.62 -3.96 7.90
N VAL A 101 0.66 -4.19 7.01
CA VAL A 101 -0.76 -4.25 7.38
C VAL A 101 -1.02 -5.46 8.28
N ASN A 102 -0.46 -6.63 7.95
CA ASN A 102 -0.60 -7.84 8.77
C ASN A 102 0.05 -7.69 10.16
N ALA A 103 1.22 -7.08 10.24
CA ALA A 103 1.88 -6.80 11.53
C ALA A 103 1.00 -5.90 12.42
N LYS A 104 0.44 -4.81 11.85
CA LYS A 104 -0.49 -3.94 12.57
C LYS A 104 -1.77 -4.64 13.00
N ARG A 105 -2.29 -5.56 12.18
CA ARG A 105 -3.44 -6.40 12.53
C ARG A 105 -3.15 -7.27 13.76
N VAL A 106 -2.00 -7.94 13.79
CA VAL A 106 -1.58 -8.77 14.93
C VAL A 106 -1.43 -7.93 16.20
N GLU A 107 -0.77 -6.76 16.10
CA GLU A 107 -0.62 -5.82 17.20
C GLU A 107 -1.97 -5.39 17.78
N PHE A 108 -2.91 -5.01 16.92
CA PHE A 108 -4.26 -4.61 17.32
C PHE A 108 -5.00 -5.72 18.06
N PHE A 109 -5.04 -6.95 17.51
CA PHE A 109 -5.73 -8.06 18.17
C PHE A 109 -5.07 -8.48 19.48
N SER A 110 -3.74 -8.43 19.55
CA SER A 110 -3.00 -8.66 20.81
C SER A 110 -3.41 -7.63 21.88
N ALA A 111 -3.48 -6.35 21.52
CA ALA A 111 -3.92 -5.30 22.42
C ALA A 111 -5.36 -5.52 22.93
N VAL A 112 -6.28 -5.86 22.03
CA VAL A 112 -7.68 -6.16 22.38
C VAL A 112 -7.78 -7.33 23.36
N GLU A 113 -7.03 -8.41 23.15
CA GLU A 113 -7.03 -9.57 24.04
C GLU A 113 -6.43 -9.26 25.43
N GLN A 114 -5.38 -8.43 25.48
CA GLN A 114 -4.83 -7.96 26.76
C GLN A 114 -5.85 -7.13 27.54
N THR A 115 -6.57 -6.23 26.87
CA THR A 115 -7.64 -5.45 27.50
C THR A 115 -8.77 -6.34 28.05
N LYS A 116 -9.21 -7.35 27.29
CA LYS A 116 -10.22 -8.31 27.76
C LYS A 116 -9.74 -9.09 29.00
N ARG A 117 -8.50 -9.57 28.98
CA ARG A 117 -7.90 -10.28 30.13
C ARG A 117 -7.84 -9.39 31.37
N ALA A 118 -7.39 -8.14 31.21
CA ALA A 118 -7.36 -7.17 32.31
C ALA A 118 -8.77 -6.96 32.90
N ASN A 119 -9.78 -6.73 32.06
CA ASN A 119 -11.17 -6.54 32.50
C ASN A 119 -11.72 -7.77 33.26
N ASN A 120 -11.42 -8.99 32.80
CA ASN A 120 -11.83 -10.21 33.47
C ASN A 120 -11.17 -10.39 34.85
N VAL A 121 -9.91 -9.99 35.01
CA VAL A 121 -9.22 -10.00 36.30
C VAL A 121 -9.84 -8.98 37.25
N PHE A 122 -10.08 -7.74 36.80
CA PHE A 122 -10.74 -6.71 37.60
C PHE A 122 -12.13 -7.15 38.07
N SER A 123 -12.94 -7.76 37.20
CA SER A 123 -14.27 -8.26 37.56
C SER A 123 -14.21 -9.34 38.66
N LYS A 124 -13.24 -10.28 38.59
CA LYS A 124 -13.06 -11.32 39.61
C LYS A 124 -12.61 -10.76 40.96
N ILE A 125 -11.68 -9.81 40.96
CA ILE A 125 -11.21 -9.14 42.19
C ILE A 125 -12.37 -8.37 42.83
N HIS A 126 -13.14 -7.61 42.04
CA HIS A 126 -14.29 -6.85 42.56
C HIS A 126 -15.34 -7.76 43.20
N LYS A 127 -15.66 -8.89 42.57
CA LYS A 127 -16.62 -9.86 43.13
C LYS A 127 -16.14 -10.47 44.45
N GLY A 128 -14.87 -10.87 44.53
CA GLY A 128 -14.30 -11.45 45.75
C GLY A 128 -14.14 -10.49 46.94
N LEU A 129 -14.32 -9.18 46.73
CA LEU A 129 -14.33 -8.17 47.79
C LEU A 129 -15.75 -7.86 48.32
N GLN A 130 -16.79 -8.39 47.67
CA GLN A 130 -18.20 -8.22 48.08
C GLN A 130 -18.81 -9.45 48.76
N GLU A 131 -18.03 -10.53 48.89
CA GLU A 131 -18.35 -11.75 49.66
C GLU A 131 -17.60 -11.73 50.99
#